data_AF-A0A954W714-F1
#
_entry.id   AF-A0A954W714-F1
#
_cell.length_a   1.000
_cell.length_b   1.000
_cell.length_c   1.000
_cell.angle_alpha   90.00
_cell.angle_beta   90.00
_cell.angle_gamma   90.00
#
_symmetry.space_group_name_H-M   'P 1'
#
loop_
_entity.id
_entity.type
_entity.pdbx_description
1 polymer ?
#
loop_
_entity_poly.entity_id
_entity_poly.type
_entity_poly.pdbx_seq_one_letter_code
_entity_poly.pdbx_strand_id
1 'polypeptide(L)' 'EANANDEGHLYGSVGTHEIAAALKAVDFNIKPDQVRLQGPLKELGLYTVKIHLHQEIEADLKVWVVPTVGADDNG' A
#
# COMPACT_ATOMS: atom_id res chain seq x y z
N GLU A 1 -8.96 3.39 8.59
CA GLU A 1 -8.84 2.73 9.90
C GLU A 1 -9.18 1.27 9.67
N ALA A 2 -8.23 0.35 9.86
CA ALA A 2 -8.46 -1.09 9.73
C ALA A 2 -7.88 -1.76 10.98
N ASN A 3 -8.72 -2.53 11.67
CA ASN A 3 -8.38 -3.26 12.90
C ASN A 3 -7.70 -4.60 12.55
N ALA A 4 -6.67 -4.98 13.32
CA ALA A 4 -6.02 -6.29 13.23
C ALA A 4 -6.38 -7.14 14.46
N ASN A 5 -6.75 -8.41 14.26
CA ASN A 5 -6.96 -9.36 15.35
C ASN A 5 -5.71 -10.23 15.61
N ASP A 6 -5.62 -10.70 16.87
CA ASP A 6 -4.54 -11.36 17.62
C ASP A 6 -3.86 -12.63 17.02
N GLU A 7 -4.16 -13.02 15.78
CA GLU A 7 -3.77 -14.33 15.24
C GLU A 7 -2.55 -14.30 14.30
N GLY A 8 -1.74 -13.23 14.32
CA GLY A 8 -0.53 -13.13 13.48
C GLY A 8 -0.79 -13.06 11.97
N HIS A 9 -2.06 -12.98 11.56
CA HIS A 9 -2.45 -12.69 10.20
C HIS A 9 -2.45 -11.17 10.00
N LEU A 10 -1.60 -10.67 9.09
CA LEU A 10 -1.74 -9.33 8.53
C LEU A 10 -3.18 -9.17 8.01
N TYR A 11 -4.02 -8.44 8.73
CA TYR A 11 -5.31 -7.94 8.22
C TYR A 11 -5.02 -6.85 7.18
N GLY A 12 -4.47 -7.22 6.03
CA GLY A 12 -4.06 -6.25 5.04
C GLY A 12 -3.27 -6.88 3.92
N SER A 13 -3.96 -7.41 2.92
CA SER A 13 -3.33 -7.58 1.61
C SER A 13 -3.15 -6.18 1.01
N VAL A 14 -1.92 -5.71 0.83
CA VAL A 14 -1.70 -4.41 0.20
C VAL A 14 -1.83 -4.61 -1.31
N GLY A 15 -3.00 -4.25 -1.82
CA GLY A 15 -3.34 -4.26 -3.24
C GLY A 15 -3.27 -2.87 -3.86
N THR A 16 -3.60 -2.79 -5.15
CA THR A 16 -3.67 -1.52 -5.88
C THR A 16 -4.66 -0.53 -5.26
N HIS A 17 -5.76 -1.03 -4.68
CA HIS A 17 -6.78 -0.21 -4.02
C HIS A 17 -6.25 0.48 -2.76
N GLU A 18 -5.55 -0.26 -1.89
CA GLU A 18 -4.93 0.28 -0.68
C GLU A 18 -3.85 1.32 -1.02
N ILE A 19 -3.01 1.03 -2.01
CA ILE A 19 -2.00 1.98 -2.49
C ILE A 19 -2.66 3.26 -3.01
N ALA A 20 -3.71 3.14 -3.83
CA ALA A 20 -4.45 4.29 -4.35
C ALA A 20 -5.13 5.09 -3.22
N ALA A 21 -5.71 4.43 -2.22
CA ALA A 21 -6.33 5.08 -1.07
C ALA A 21 -5.30 5.84 -0.21
N ALA A 22 -4.13 5.23 0.05
CA ALA A 22 -3.03 5.87 0.76
C ALA A 22 -2.49 7.09 0.01
N LEU A 23 -2.34 6.99 -1.31
CA LEU A 23 -1.95 8.12 -2.16
C LEU A 23 -3.01 9.23 -2.14
N LYS A 24 -4.30 8.87 -2.17
CA LYS A 24 -5.38 9.84 -2.06
C LYS A 24 -5.37 10.59 -0.72
N ALA A 25 -4.97 9.94 0.37
CA ALA A 25 -4.83 10.56 1.68
C ALA A 25 -3.70 11.60 1.75
N VAL A 26 -2.72 11.52 0.85
CA VAL A 26 -1.64 12.51 0.68
C VAL A 26 -1.91 13.47 -0.49
N ASP A 27 -3.17 13.63 -0.88
CA ASP A 27 -3.64 14.52 -1.96
C ASP A 27 -3.26 14.10 -3.39
N PHE A 28 -2.78 12.86 -3.57
CA PHE A 28 -2.51 12.29 -4.89
C PHE A 28 -3.71 11.49 -5.41
N ASN A 29 -4.44 12.04 -6.39
CA ASN A 29 -5.60 11.37 -6.97
C ASN A 29 -5.22 10.33 -8.04
N ILE A 30 -4.72 9.17 -7.59
CA ILE A 30 -4.32 8.03 -8.43
C ILE A 30 -5.44 6.98 -8.45
N LYS A 31 -5.80 6.50 -9.65
CA LYS A 31 -6.75 5.39 -9.79
C LYS A 31 -6.04 4.05 -9.59
N PRO A 32 -6.71 3.03 -9.02
CA PRO A 32 -6.11 1.69 -8.89
C PRO A 32 -5.72 1.07 -10.24
N ASP A 33 -6.40 1.46 -11.33
CA ASP A 33 -6.09 1.02 -12.70
C ASP A 33 -4.75 1.58 -13.23
N GLN A 34 -4.33 2.73 -12.68
CA GLN A 34 -3.04 3.37 -12.97
C GLN A 34 -1.89 2.72 -12.19
N VAL A 35 -2.19 1.90 -11.18
CA VAL A 35 -1.19 1.23 -10.36
C VAL A 35 -0.85 -0.12 -10.99
N ARG A 36 0.37 -0.24 -11.52
CA ARG A 36 0.90 -1.50 -12.08
C ARG A 36 1.54 -2.31 -10.97
N LEU A 37 0.74 -3.17 -10.37
CA LEU A 37 1.16 -4.13 -9.36
C LEU A 37 1.18 -5.54 -9.97
N GLN A 38 2.26 -6.31 -9.76
CA GLN A 38 2.36 -7.68 -10.29
C GLN A 38 1.51 -8.70 -9.51
N GLY A 39 1.09 -8.36 -8.30
CA GLY A 39 0.26 -9.21 -7.45
C GLY A 39 0.06 -8.58 -6.07
N PRO A 40 -0.91 -9.06 -5.28
CA PRO A 40 -1.15 -8.54 -3.94
C PRO A 40 0.10 -8.71 -3.07
N LEU A 41 0.51 -7.65 -2.39
CA LEU A 41 1.63 -7.70 -1.46
C LEU A 41 1.14 -8.30 -0.14
N LYS A 42 1.64 -9.49 0.18
CA LYS A 42 1.28 -10.24 1.40
C LYS A 42 2.44 -10.39 2.38
N GLU A 43 3.62 -9.94 1.98
CA GLU A 43 4.85 -10.06 2.75
C GLU A 43 5.38 -8.67 3.09
N LEU A 44 6.12 -8.59 4.20
CA LEU A 44 6.80 -7.36 4.62
C LEU A 44 8.02 -7.16 3.73
N GLY A 45 8.20 -5.95 3.21
CA GLY A 45 9.30 -5.69 2.29
C GLY A 45 9.16 -4.40 1.51
N LEU A 46 10.22 -4.06 0.79
CA LEU A 46 10.23 -2.93 -0.13
C LEU A 46 9.86 -3.41 -1.53
N TYR A 47 8.81 -2.80 -2.09
CA TYR A 47 8.30 -3.09 -3.40
C TYR A 47 8.40 -1.85 -4.29
N THR A 48 8.79 -2.05 -5.53
CA THR A 48 8.77 -0.97 -6.54
C THR A 48 7.55 -1.17 -7.42
N VAL A 49 6.61 -0.24 -7.34
CA VAL A 49 5.34 -0.25 -8.07
C VAL A 49 5.38 0.85 -9.11
N LYS A 50 5.03 0.53 -10.36
CA LYS A 50 4.95 1.55 -11.42
C LYS A 50 3.57 2.18 -11.44
N ILE A 51 3.51 3.50 -11.55
CA ILE A 51 2.29 4.29 -11.63
C ILE A 51 2.21 4.95 -13.01
N HIS A 52 1.09 4.81 -13.69
CA HIS A 52 0.78 5.47 -14.96
C HIS A 52 -0.16 6.66 -14.73
N LEU A 53 0.40 7.86 -14.59
CA LEU A 53 -0.36 9.09 -14.34
C LEU A 53 -1.12 9.56 -15.59
N HIS A 54 -0.49 9.43 -16.76
CA HIS A 54 -1.05 9.75 -18.07
C HIS A 54 -0.26 9.00 -19.15
N GLN A 55 -0.75 8.96 -20.40
CA GLN A 55 -0.16 8.18 -21.51
C GLN A 55 1.36 8.42 -21.73
N GLU A 56 1.90 9.53 -21.26
CA GLU A 56 3.29 9.92 -21.42
C GLU A 56 4.09 9.97 -20.10
N ILE A 57 3.45 9.71 -18.95
CA ILE A 57 4.09 9.87 -17.64
C ILE A 57 4.00 8.58 -16.83
N GLU A 58 5.18 7.97 -16.66
CA GLU A 58 5.41 6.81 -15.80
C GLU A 58 6.22 7.24 -14.57
N ALA A 59 5.82 6.78 -13.39
CA ALA A 59 6.53 7.05 -12.14
C ALA A 59 6.80 5.74 -11.39
N ASP A 60 7.98 5.63 -10.78
CA ASP A 60 8.34 4.51 -9.92
C ASP A 60 8.04 4.88 -8.46
N LEU A 61 7.07 4.20 -7.85
CA LEU A 61 6.66 4.35 -6.47
C LEU A 61 7.27 3.24 -5.62
N LYS A 62 8.12 3.60 -4.65
CA LYS A 62 8.60 2.66 -3.64
C LYS A 62 7.57 2.52 -2.53
N VAL A 63 6.98 1.34 -2.43
CA VAL A 63 6.01 0.98 -1.40
C VAL A 63 6.73 0.11 -0.38
N TRP A 64 6.79 0.58 0.87
CA TRP A 64 7.32 -0.23 1.96
C TRP A 64 6.17 -0.80 2.77
N VAL A 65 6.05 -2.12 2.77
CA VAL A 65 5.10 -2.84 3.60
C VAL A 65 5.77 -3.09 4.96
N VAL A 66 5.27 -2.41 5.99
CA VAL A 66 5.72 -2.53 7.37
C VAL A 66 4.64 -3.25 8.20
N PRO A 67 5.02 -4.04 9.20
CA PRO A 67 4.04 -4.60 10.12
C PRO A 67 3.39 -3.44 10.87
N THR A 68 2.07 -3.49 11.02
CA THR A 68 1.36 -2.62 11.97
C THR A 68 1.68 -3.14 13.38
N VAL A 69 2.90 -2.95 13.84
CA VAL A 69 3.17 -3.01 15.28
C VAL A 69 2.38 -1.86 15.87
N GLY A 70 1.42 -2.20 16.72
CA GLY A 70 0.64 -1.23 17.46
C GLY A 70 1.58 -0.18 18.04
N ALA A 71 1.21 1.08 17.87
CA ALA A 71 1.47 2.07 18.88
C ALA A 71 0.58 1.75 20.11
N ASP A 72 0.71 0.53 20.64
CA ASP A 72 0.17 0.13 21.92
C ASP A 72 1.34 0.28 22.90
N ASP A 73 1.37 1.47 23.47
CA ASP A 73 1.64 1.75 24.87
C ASP A 73 2.68 0.87 25.58
N ASN A 74 3.82 1.49 25.89
CA ASN A 74 4.70 1.08 26.96
C ASN A 74 3.90 1.10 28.28
N GLY A 75 3.53 -0.07 28.79
CA GLY A 75 2.93 -0.28 30.11
C GLY A 75 3.22 -1.66 30.65
#